data_AF-A0A2E6SCA3-F1
#
_entry.id   AF-A0A2E6SCA3-F1
#
_cell.length_a   1.000
_cell.length_b   1.000
_cell.length_c   1.000
_cell.angle_alpha   90.00
_cell.angle_beta   90.00
_cell.angle_gamma   90.00
#
_symmetry.space_group_name_H-M   'P 1'
#
loop_
_entity.id
_entity.type
_entity.pdbx_description
1 polymer ?
#
loop_
_entity_poly.entity_id
_entity_poly.type
_entity_poly.pdbx_seq_one_letter_code
_entity_poly.pdbx_strand_id
1 'polypeptide(L)'
;MSLASRLGGIPFKEVFRPAPRQHMAGFWSQAGKVWRPQCAGHFWAAVPRSHWPEDESHIERVWEEENGDCRQELVLIGSNMDEQGLAAMLDHRLLTQEELATNKTRWNEIFETLSPGGRQTQQ
;
A
#
# COMPACT_ATOMS: atom_id res chain seq x y z
N MET A 1 -17.84 14.90 1.48
CA MET A 1 -17.38 13.86 2.42
C MET A 1 -16.11 13.25 1.85
N SER A 2 -15.03 13.24 2.62
CA SER A 2 -13.75 12.62 2.27
C SER A 2 -13.72 11.25 2.91
N LEU A 3 -13.76 10.17 2.13
CA LEU A 3 -13.55 8.84 2.67
C LEU A 3 -12.04 8.69 2.92
N ALA A 4 -11.58 9.07 4.11
CA ALA A 4 -10.25 8.75 4.58
C ALA A 4 -10.28 7.33 5.13
N SER A 5 -10.23 6.33 4.25
CA SER A 5 -10.04 4.95 4.69
C SER A 5 -8.60 4.83 5.16
N ARG A 6 -8.41 4.92 6.48
CA ARG A 6 -7.15 4.65 7.16
C ARG A 6 -6.97 3.13 7.21
N LEU A 7 -6.47 2.55 6.12
CA LEU A 7 -5.99 1.17 6.14
C LEU A 7 -4.68 1.15 6.96
N GLY A 8 -4.83 1.02 8.28
CA GLY A 8 -3.70 0.93 9.19
C GLY A 8 -2.87 -0.30 8.85
N GLY A 9 -1.58 -0.11 8.54
CA GLY A 9 -0.52 -1.12 8.52
C GLY A 9 -0.67 -2.37 7.63
N ILE A 10 -1.83 -2.68 7.05
CA ILE A 10 -2.07 -3.95 6.38
C ILE A 10 -1.63 -3.87 4.91
N PRO A 11 -0.81 -4.81 4.41
CA PRO A 11 -0.50 -4.89 2.99
C PRO A 11 -1.74 -5.29 2.18
N PHE A 12 -2.00 -4.52 1.12
CA PHE A 12 -3.05 -4.76 0.15
C PHE A 12 -2.43 -5.25 -1.18
N LYS A 13 -3.11 -6.17 -1.87
CA LYS A 13 -2.65 -6.90 -3.06
C LYS A 13 -2.32 -6.00 -4.26
N GLU A 14 -2.83 -4.77 -4.29
CA GLU A 14 -2.59 -3.77 -5.34
C GLU A 14 -1.97 -2.47 -4.82
N VAL A 15 -1.10 -2.54 -3.80
CA VAL A 15 -0.31 -1.36 -3.41
C VAL A 15 0.97 -1.31 -4.20
N PHE A 16 1.28 -0.09 -4.63
CA PHE A 16 2.54 0.41 -5.17
C PHE A 16 3.72 0.24 -4.19
N ARG A 17 3.92 -0.97 -3.67
CA ARG A 17 5.17 -1.47 -3.11
C ARG A 17 5.74 -2.33 -4.24
N PRO A 18 6.61 -1.80 -5.11
CA PRO A 18 7.29 -2.66 -6.06
C PRO A 18 7.96 -3.74 -5.21
N ALA A 19 7.64 -5.01 -5.45
CA ALA A 19 8.15 -6.09 -4.65
C ALA A 19 9.72 -6.18 -4.62
N PRO A 20 10.50 -5.56 -5.55
CA PRO A 20 11.94 -5.32 -5.37
C PRO A 20 12.33 -3.95 -4.77
N ARG A 21 11.39 -3.02 -4.52
CA ARG A 21 11.61 -1.70 -3.89
C ARG A 21 10.73 -1.51 -2.65
N GLN A 22 10.84 -2.42 -1.68
CA GLN A 22 10.08 -2.36 -0.42
C GLN A 22 10.39 -1.14 0.46
N HIS A 23 11.32 -0.30 0.02
CA HIS A 23 11.88 0.83 0.75
C HIS A 23 11.32 2.19 0.31
N MET A 24 10.52 2.25 -0.77
CA MET A 24 10.11 3.52 -1.38
C MET A 24 8.61 3.79 -1.19
N ALA A 25 8.30 5.03 -0.83
CA ALA A 25 6.95 5.55 -0.77
C ALA A 25 6.52 6.07 -2.15
N GLY A 26 5.33 5.66 -2.59
CA GLY A 26 4.68 6.21 -3.78
C GLY A 26 3.53 7.13 -3.41
N PHE A 27 3.34 8.17 -4.20
CA PHE A 27 2.16 9.01 -4.16
C PHE A 27 1.53 9.03 -5.55
N TRP A 28 0.21 9.01 -5.63
CA TRP A 28 -0.47 9.29 -6.89
C TRP A 28 -1.77 10.05 -6.65
N SER A 29 -2.18 10.77 -7.68
CA SER A 29 -3.53 11.32 -7.76
C SER A 29 -4.11 11.03 -9.14
N GLN A 30 -5.43 10.80 -9.17
CA GLN A 30 -6.18 10.60 -10.40
C GLN A 30 -7.47 11.40 -10.36
N ALA A 31 -7.75 12.12 -11.45
CA ALA A 31 -9.01 12.82 -11.66
C ALA A 31 -9.44 12.63 -13.11
N GLY A 32 -10.52 11.88 -13.32
CA GLY A 32 -10.94 11.47 -14.66
C GLY A 32 -9.82 10.70 -15.38
N LYS A 33 -9.40 11.20 -16.56
CA LYS A 33 -8.32 10.62 -17.37
C LYS A 33 -6.92 11.11 -16.99
N VAL A 34 -6.81 12.05 -16.07
CA VAL A 34 -5.51 12.59 -15.63
C VAL A 34 -4.98 11.73 -14.51
N TRP A 35 -3.78 11.19 -14.69
CA TRP A 35 -3.06 10.40 -13.70
C TRP A 35 -1.68 11.02 -13.44
N ARG A 36 -1.30 11.15 -12.16
CA ARG A 36 -0.05 11.77 -11.72
C ARG A 36 0.65 10.89 -10.67
N PRO A 37 1.49 9.94 -11.07
CA PRO A 37 2.35 9.21 -10.14
C PRO A 37 3.56 10.04 -9.73
N GLN A 38 4.00 9.92 -8.48
CA GLN A 38 5.17 10.56 -7.90
C GLN A 38 5.90 9.61 -6.95
N CYS A 39 7.22 9.70 -6.92
CA CYS A 39 8.04 9.10 -5.87
C CYS A 39 8.09 10.05 -4.67
N ALA A 40 7.66 9.58 -3.50
CA ALA A 40 7.65 10.36 -2.27
C ALA A 40 8.93 10.15 -1.43
N GLY A 41 9.90 9.36 -1.92
CA GLY A 41 11.16 9.07 -1.25
C GLY A 41 11.17 7.68 -0.60
N HIS A 42 12.00 7.52 0.43
CA HIS A 42 12.08 6.29 1.20
C HIS A 42 11.23 6.35 2.46
N PHE A 43 10.67 5.20 2.86
CA PHE A 43 10.13 5.04 4.21
C PHE A 43 11.28 5.09 5.22
N TRP A 44 11.06 5.69 6.38
CA TRP A 44 12.07 5.77 7.44
C TRP A 44 12.47 4.39 7.95
N ALA A 45 11.56 3.42 7.93
CA ALA A 45 11.85 2.01 8.22
C ALA A 45 12.94 1.40 7.33
N ALA A 46 13.20 1.98 6.16
CA ALA A 46 14.24 1.54 5.23
C ALA A 46 15.53 2.38 5.29
N VAL A 47 15.55 3.45 6.08
CA VAL A 47 16.67 4.38 6.19
C VAL A 47 17.43 4.10 7.50
N PRO A 48 18.77 4.00 7.50
CA PRO A 48 19.54 3.84 8.73
C PRO A 48 19.26 4.98 9.72
N ARG A 49 19.07 4.65 11.01
CA ARG A 49 18.75 5.63 12.06
C ARG A 49 19.71 6.82 12.15
N SER A 50 20.97 6.66 11.73
CA SER A 50 21.94 7.76 11.67
C SER A 50 21.55 8.90 10.72
N HIS A 51 20.65 8.65 9.78
CA HIS A 51 20.14 9.64 8.81
C HIS A 51 18.74 10.13 9.16
N TRP A 52 18.19 9.71 10.30
CA TRP A 52 16.89 10.17 10.75
C TRP A 52 17.00 11.63 11.23
N PRO A 53 15.91 12.40 11.13
CA PRO A 53 15.86 13.76 11.68
C PRO A 53 15.97 13.71 13.21
N GLU A 54 16.46 14.79 13.81
CA GLU A 54 16.56 14.90 15.28
C GLU A 54 15.19 14.84 15.96
N ASP A 55 14.15 15.37 15.32
CA ASP A 55 12.76 15.25 15.77
C ASP A 55 12.07 14.07 15.09
N GLU A 56 12.00 12.94 15.80
CA GLU A 56 11.38 11.69 15.35
C GLU A 56 9.85 11.64 15.59
N SER A 57 9.25 12.65 16.24
CA SER A 57 7.86 12.59 16.71
C SER A 57 6.84 12.28 15.61
N HIS A 58 7.09 12.76 14.39
CA HIS A 58 6.23 12.53 13.25
C HIS A 58 6.32 11.09 12.71
N ILE A 59 7.46 10.44 12.88
CA ILE A 59 7.71 9.03 12.52
C ILE A 59 7.03 8.14 13.56
N GLU A 60 7.31 8.40 14.85
CA GLU A 60 6.77 7.62 15.97
C GLU A 60 5.24 7.62 15.99
N ARG A 61 4.60 8.75 15.65
CA ARG A 61 3.14 8.87 15.61
C ARG A 61 2.47 7.91 14.62
N VAL A 62 3.19 7.43 13.61
CA VAL A 62 2.66 6.56 12.55
C VAL A 62 3.38 5.22 12.49
N TRP A 63 4.26 4.96 13.44
CA TRP A 63 5.09 3.76 13.49
C TRP A 63 4.30 2.57 14.00
N GLU A 64 4.36 1.46 13.28
CA GLU A 64 3.82 0.16 13.68
C GLU A 64 4.95 -0.87 13.79
N GLU A 65 5.02 -1.67 14.84
CA GLU A 65 6.20 -2.54 15.11
C GLU A 65 6.56 -3.46 13.94
N GLU A 66 5.56 -4.02 13.25
CA GLU A 66 5.80 -4.96 12.15
C GLU A 66 6.18 -4.30 10.81
N ASN A 67 5.80 -3.03 10.62
CA ASN A 67 5.84 -2.36 9.30
C ASN A 67 6.56 -1.00 9.32
N GLY A 68 6.98 -0.51 10.49
CA GLY A 68 7.51 0.83 10.68
C GLY A 68 6.54 1.92 10.26
N ASP A 69 7.01 2.93 9.53
CA ASP A 69 6.19 4.02 8.98
C ASP A 69 5.52 3.68 7.64
N CYS A 70 5.61 2.42 7.18
CA CYS A 70 5.06 1.98 5.91
C CYS A 70 3.54 1.87 5.92
N ARG A 71 2.85 3.01 5.79
CA ARG A 71 1.38 3.11 5.75
C ARG A 71 0.85 3.46 4.36
N GLN A 72 -0.42 3.16 4.13
CA GLN A 72 -1.15 3.50 2.92
C GLN A 72 -2.38 4.31 3.29
N GLU A 73 -2.61 5.40 2.55
CA GLU A 73 -3.77 6.24 2.74
C GLU A 73 -4.42 6.47 1.37
N LEU A 74 -5.71 6.17 1.27
CA LEU A 74 -6.50 6.41 0.08
C LEU A 74 -7.60 7.41 0.41
N VAL A 75 -7.72 8.44 -0.42
CA VAL A 75 -8.80 9.43 -0.34
C VAL A 75 -9.60 9.37 -1.62
N LEU A 76 -10.85 8.94 -1.51
CA LEU A 76 -11.80 8.88 -2.62
C LEU A 76 -12.79 10.04 -2.48
N ILE A 77 -12.97 10.80 -3.57
CA ILE A 77 -13.86 11.95 -3.64
C ILE A 77 -14.86 11.73 -4.76
N GLY A 78 -16.15 11.71 -4.42
CA GLY A 78 -17.24 11.49 -5.36
C GLY A 78 -18.60 11.80 -4.72
N SER A 79 -19.64 11.88 -5.55
CA SER A 79 -21.03 12.02 -5.11
C SER A 79 -21.77 10.70 -5.26
N ASN A 80 -22.69 10.39 -4.35
CA ASN A 80 -23.48 9.15 -4.35
C ASN A 80 -22.62 7.87 -4.40
N MET A 81 -21.51 7.86 -3.65
CA MET A 81 -20.61 6.71 -3.56
C MET A 81 -21.21 5.63 -2.65
N ASP A 82 -21.05 4.37 -3.04
CA ASP A 82 -21.28 3.23 -2.16
C ASP A 82 -20.05 3.01 -1.28
N GLU A 83 -20.00 3.72 -0.15
CA GLU A 83 -18.88 3.67 0.78
C GLU A 83 -18.66 2.25 1.35
N GLN A 84 -19.75 1.52 1.61
CA GLN A 84 -19.68 0.17 2.17
C GLN A 84 -19.16 -0.83 1.13
N GLY A 85 -19.66 -0.75 -0.10
CA GLY A 85 -19.16 -1.58 -1.20
C GLY A 85 -17.68 -1.31 -1.51
N LEU A 86 -17.26 -0.05 -1.48
CA LEU A 86 -15.85 0.33 -1.65
C LEU A 86 -14.97 -0.21 -0.51
N ALA A 87 -15.40 -0.07 0.74
CA ALA A 87 -14.68 -0.61 1.89
C ALA A 87 -14.55 -2.13 1.79
N ALA A 88 -15.65 -2.85 1.54
CA ALA A 88 -15.63 -4.30 1.40
C ALA A 88 -14.75 -4.78 0.23
N MET A 89 -14.78 -4.05 -0.89
CA MET A 89 -13.88 -4.31 -2.02
C MET A 89 -12.41 -4.14 -1.61
N LEU A 90 -12.10 -3.10 -0.82
CA LEU A 90 -10.75 -2.85 -0.36
C LEU A 90 -10.28 -3.91 0.65
N ASP A 91 -11.15 -4.30 1.59
CA ASP A 91 -10.88 -5.30 2.61
C ASP A 91 -10.59 -6.67 1.97
N HIS A 92 -11.37 -7.05 0.95
CA HIS A 92 -11.16 -8.32 0.22
C HIS A 92 -9.80 -8.39 -0.52
N ARG A 93 -9.16 -7.25 -0.73
CA ARG A 93 -7.87 -7.16 -1.41
C ARG A 93 -6.70 -7.06 -0.43
N LEU A 94 -6.94 -7.07 0.88
CA LEU A 94 -5.89 -7.23 1.87
C LEU A 94 -5.26 -8.63 1.75
N LEU A 95 -3.99 -8.75 2.13
CA LEU A 95 -3.35 -10.06 2.23
C LEU A 95 -4.01 -10.89 3.33
N THR A 96 -4.22 -12.18 3.05
CA THR A 96 -4.62 -13.12 4.09
C THR A 96 -3.42 -13.43 5.00
N GLN A 97 -3.68 -13.98 6.17
CA GLN A 97 -2.61 -14.38 7.10
C GLN A 97 -1.67 -15.43 6.48
N GLU A 98 -2.19 -16.30 5.63
CA GLU A 98 -1.41 -17.32 4.91
C GLU A 98 -0.46 -16.68 3.89
N GLU A 99 -0.95 -15.69 3.13
CA GLU A 99 -0.14 -14.93 2.17
C GLU A 99 0.95 -14.11 2.87
N LEU A 100 0.60 -13.49 4.01
CA LEU A 100 1.54 -12.77 4.89
C LEU A 100 2.64 -13.68 5.45
N ALA A 101 2.29 -14.89 5.86
CA ALA A 101 3.23 -15.88 6.40
C ALA A 101 4.16 -16.48 5.32
N THR A 102 3.87 -16.24 4.05
CA THR A 102 4.72 -16.72 2.95
C THR A 102 6.02 -15.93 2.90
N ASN A 103 7.15 -16.59 2.62
CA ASN A 103 8.47 -15.96 2.56
C ASN A 103 8.44 -14.71 1.67
N LYS A 104 8.83 -13.56 2.22
CA LYS A 104 8.88 -12.24 1.53
C LYS A 104 9.66 -12.29 0.20
N THR A 105 10.65 -13.18 0.07
CA THR A 105 11.40 -13.40 -1.17
C THR A 105 10.54 -13.96 -2.31
N ARG A 106 9.47 -14.69 -1.99
CA ARG A 106 8.52 -15.26 -2.96
C ARG A 106 7.35 -14.32 -3.29
N TRP A 107 7.27 -13.15 -2.66
CA TRP A 107 6.19 -12.20 -2.93
C TRP A 107 6.21 -11.72 -4.39
N ASN A 108 7.40 -11.64 -5.02
CA ASN A 108 7.50 -11.37 -6.45
C ASN A 108 6.71 -12.42 -7.27
N GLU A 109 6.84 -13.71 -6.96
CA GLU A 109 6.15 -14.82 -7.66
C GLU A 109 4.61 -14.75 -7.45
N ILE A 110 4.18 -14.41 -6.23
CA ILE A 110 2.77 -14.34 -5.84
C ILE A 110 2.07 -13.15 -6.51
N PHE A 111 2.72 -11.97 -6.51
CA PHE A 111 2.10 -10.73 -7.00
C PHE A 111 2.40 -10.42 -8.48
N GLU A 112 3.42 -10.99 -9.10
CA GLU A 112 3.56 -10.96 -10.58
C GLU A 112 2.35 -11.60 -11.26
N THR A 113 1.82 -12.69 -10.67
CA THR A 113 0.65 -13.42 -11.18
C THR A 113 -0.65 -12.60 -11.12
N LEU A 114 -0.71 -11.53 -10.32
CA LEU A 114 -1.89 -10.66 -10.18
C LEU A 114 -1.92 -9.49 -11.16
N SER A 115 -0.87 -9.29 -11.97
CA SER A 115 -0.97 -8.38 -13.12
C SER A 115 -2.04 -8.89 -14.10
N PRO A 116 -2.85 -8.02 -14.71
CA PRO A 116 -3.86 -8.44 -15.70
C PRO A 116 -3.17 -9.02 -16.94
N GLY A 117 -2.91 -10.33 -16.85
CA GLY A 117 -2.11 -11.12 -17.78
C GLY A 117 -1.76 -12.52 -17.22
N GLY A 118 -1.86 -12.73 -15.90
CA GLY A 118 -1.45 -13.99 -15.24
C GLY A 118 -2.54 -15.04 -14.97
N ARG A 119 -3.81 -14.83 -15.34
CA ARG A 119 -4.83 -15.88 -15.26
C ARG A 119 -4.98 -16.58 -16.61
N GLN A 120 -4.29 -17.70 -16.79
CA GLN A 120 -4.77 -18.71 -17.72
C GLN A 120 -6.13 -19.20 -17.20
N THR A 121 -7.20 -18.81 -17.89
CA THR A 121 -8.45 -19.54 -17.88
C THR A 121 -8.17 -20.95 -18.39
N GLN A 122 -8.11 -21.93 -17.48
CA GLN A 122 -8.36 -23.32 -17.85
C GLN A 122 -9.87 -23.53 -17.94
N GLN A 123 -10.21 -24.36 -18.92
CA GLN A 123 -11.49 -24.57 -19.58
C GLN A 123 -12.54 -25.22 -18.69
#